data_AF-A0A3C0K4X4-F1
#
_entry.id   AF-A0A3C0K4X4-F1
#
_cell.length_a   1.000
_cell.length_b   1.000
_cell.length_c   1.000
_cell.angle_alpha   90.00
_cell.angle_beta   90.00
_cell.angle_gamma   90.00
#
_symmetry.space_group_name_H-M   'P 1'
#
loop_
_entity.id
_entity.type
_entity.pdbx_description
1 polymer ?
#
loop_
_entity_poly.entity_id
_entity_poly.type
_entity_poly.pdbx_seq_one_letter_code
_entity_poly.pdbx_strand_id
1 'polypeptide(L)' 'MNFRQDYQDDRVWCMEQILKYEGFLDSRIYACADKCVSDGLTTDSKDVIKAWEDWKVRFPSNYPINNRL' A
#
# COMPACT_ATOMS: atom_id res chain seq x y z
N MET A 1 7.69 -17.90 17.42
CA MET A 1 7.47 -16.85 16.41
C MET A 1 7.86 -17.38 15.04
N ASN A 2 6.93 -17.47 14.09
CA ASN A 2 7.22 -17.72 12.68
C ASN A 2 7.44 -16.37 12.00
N PHE A 3 8.69 -15.93 11.86
CA PHE A 3 9.06 -14.64 11.24
C PHE A 3 8.45 -14.40 9.86
N ARG A 4 8.18 -15.47 9.09
CA ARG A 4 7.52 -15.37 7.78
C ARG A 4 6.03 -15.04 7.87
N GLN A 5 5.37 -15.44 8.95
CA GLN A 5 3.94 -15.24 9.11
C GLN A 5 3.65 -13.81 9.57
N ASP A 6 4.47 -13.29 10.50
CA ASP A 6 4.43 -11.91 10.97
C ASP A 6 4.61 -10.90 9.82
N TYR A 7 5.61 -11.14 8.96
CA TYR A 7 5.86 -10.33 7.77
C TYR A 7 4.70 -10.36 6.75
N GLN A 8 4.02 -11.51 6.60
CA GLN A 8 2.84 -11.60 5.73
C GLN A 8 1.63 -10.90 6.33
N ASP A 9 1.43 -11.00 7.64
CA ASP A 9 0.34 -10.33 8.37
C ASP A 9 0.48 -8.81 8.25
N ASP A 10 1.68 -8.29 8.50
CA ASP A 10 2.04 -6.88 8.35
C ASP A 10 1.80 -6.37 6.92
N ARG A 11 2.17 -7.16 5.91
CA ARG A 11 1.97 -6.80 4.50
C ARG A 11 0.50 -6.75 4.15
N VAL A 12 -0.28 -7.74 4.59
CA VAL A 12 -1.74 -7.78 4.39
C VAL A 12 -2.41 -6.59 5.08
N TRP A 13 -1.96 -6.26 6.30
CA TRP A 13 -2.46 -5.11 7.02
C TRP A 13 -2.22 -3.80 6.27
N CYS A 14 -0.99 -3.56 5.79
CA CYS A 14 -0.69 -2.38 4.97
C CYS A 14 -1.56 -2.33 3.70
N MET A 15 -1.74 -3.47 3.03
CA MET A 15 -2.62 -3.54 1.86
C MET A 15 -4.06 -3.15 2.18
N GLU A 16 -4.62 -3.64 3.29
CA GLU A 16 -5.97 -3.31 3.71
C GLU A 16 -6.16 -1.82 4.01
N GLN A 17 -5.20 -1.17 4.66
CA GLN A 17 -5.29 0.26 4.96
C GLN A 17 -5.33 1.09 3.67
N ILE A 18 -4.47 0.76 2.70
CA ILE A 18 -4.42 1.44 1.41
C ILE A 18 -5.71 1.18 0.60
N LEU A 19 -6.19 -0.07 0.60
CA LEU A 19 -7.43 -0.45 -0.08
C LEU A 19 -8.65 0.29 0.48
N LYS A 20 -8.74 0.40 1.81
CA LYS A 20 -9.81 1.15 2.50
C LYS A 20 -9.75 2.65 2.16
N TYR A 21 -8.55 3.20 1.98
CA TYR A 21 -8.35 4.59 1.63
C TYR A 21 -8.70 4.91 0.16
N GLU A 22 -8.22 4.10 -0.80
CA GLU A 22 -8.48 4.34 -2.24
C GLU A 22 -9.89 3.89 -2.67
N GLY A 23 -10.44 2.85 -2.04
CA GLY A 23 -11.73 2.27 -2.43
C GLY A 23 -11.69 1.40 -3.69
N PHE A 24 -10.52 1.17 -4.28
CA PHE A 24 -10.31 0.24 -5.39
C PHE A 24 -8.98 -0.50 -5.26
N LEU A 25 -8.90 -1.70 -5.86
CA LEU A 25 -7.69 -2.50 -5.85
C LEU A 25 -6.75 -2.04 -6.97
N ASP A 26 -5.75 -1.25 -6.61
CA ASP A 26 -4.65 -0.88 -7.52
C ASP A 26 -3.49 -1.90 -7.41
N SER A 27 -2.95 -2.33 -8.55
CA SER A 27 -1.81 -3.26 -8.60
C SER A 27 -0.55 -2.75 -7.89
N ARG A 28 -0.39 -1.43 -7.73
CA ARG A 28 0.74 -0.80 -7.02
C ARG A 28 0.62 -0.96 -5.51
N ILE A 29 -0.56 -1.26 -4.97
CA ILE A 29 -0.77 -1.49 -3.53
C ILE A 29 0.13 -2.64 -3.04
N TYR A 30 0.30 -3.69 -3.85
CA TYR A 30 1.17 -4.83 -3.49
C TYR A 30 2.64 -4.43 -3.33
N ALA A 31 3.13 -3.51 -4.17
CA ALA A 31 4.51 -3.03 -4.12
C ALA A 31 4.70 -2.00 -3.01
N CYS A 32 3.71 -1.12 -2.82
CA CYS A 32 3.74 -0.15 -1.73
C CYS A 32 3.67 -0.85 -0.37
N ALA A 33 2.81 -1.86 -0.20
CA ALA A 33 2.72 -2.61 1.05
C ALA A 33 4.03 -3.35 1.38
N ASP A 34 4.68 -3.95 0.38
CA ASP A 34 5.99 -4.59 0.56
C ASP A 34 7.06 -3.58 1.04
N LYS A 35 7.06 -2.38 0.43
CA LYS A 35 7.91 -1.27 0.86
C LYS A 35 7.59 -0.81 2.28
N CYS A 36 6.32 -0.67 2.64
CA CYS A 36 5.88 -0.26 3.97
C CYS A 36 6.37 -1.24 5.05
N VAL A 37 6.27 -2.55 4.81
CA VAL A 37 6.80 -3.55 5.75
C VAL A 37 8.32 -3.50 5.81
N SER A 38 8.99 -3.38 4.66
CA SER A 38 10.46 -3.25 4.61
C SER A 38 10.97 -1.99 5.33
N ASP A 39 10.20 -0.91 5.31
CA ASP A 39 10.54 0.36 5.97
C ASP A 39 10.05 0.41 7.42
N GLY A 40 9.37 -0.63 7.92
CA GLY A 40 8.83 -0.70 9.29
C GLY A 40 7.66 0.22 9.55
N LEU A 41 6.92 0.61 8.51
CA LEU A 41 5.77 1.53 8.55
C LEU A 41 4.45 0.79 8.86
N THR A 42 4.48 -0.30 9.64
CA THR A 42 3.31 -1.15 9.95
C THR A 42 2.58 -0.74 11.23
N THR A 43 3.07 0.29 11.92
CA THR A 43 2.55 0.72 13.22
C THR A 43 1.43 1.76 13.14
N ASP A 44 1.40 2.59 12.11
CA ASP A 44 0.41 3.68 11.95
C ASP A 44 -0.16 3.74 10.54
N SER A 45 -1.50 3.75 10.46
CA SER A 45 -2.22 3.78 9.18
C SER A 45 -1.98 5.06 8.38
N LYS A 46 -1.70 6.20 9.02
CA LYS A 46 -1.42 7.46 8.34
C LYS A 46 -0.06 7.44 7.66
N ASP A 47 0.93 6.78 8.25
CA ASP A 47 2.25 6.61 7.64
C ASP A 47 2.16 5.68 6.42
N VAL A 48 1.35 4.62 6.48
CA VAL A 48 1.05 3.76 5.32
C VAL A 48 0.36 4.56 4.21
N ILE A 49 -0.66 5.35 4.53
CA ILE A 49 -1.37 6.18 3.55
C ILE A 49 -0.44 7.24 2.94
N LYS A 50 0.39 7.88 3.76
CA LYS A 50 1.37 8.87 3.28
C LYS A 50 2.41 8.23 2.36
N ALA A 51 2.91 7.05 2.71
CA ALA A 51 3.82 6.28 1.85
C ALA A 51 3.15 5.94 0.52
N TRP A 52 1.86 5.59 0.55
CA TRP A 52 1.08 5.34 -0.66
C TRP A 52 0.88 6.59 -1.53
N GLU A 53 0.54 7.74 -0.94
CA GLU A 53 0.42 9.00 -1.69
C GLU A 53 1.74 9.41 -2.35
N ASP A 54 2.84 9.30 -1.61
CA ASP A 54 4.17 9.57 -2.11
C ASP A 54 4.59 8.56 -3.20
N TRP A 55 4.21 7.28 -3.04
CA TRP A 55 4.41 6.25 -4.06
C TRP A 55 3.68 6.58 -5.36
N LYS A 56 2.45 7.09 -5.31
CA LYS A 56 1.69 7.54 -6.48
C LYS A 56 2.38 8.67 -7.23
N VAL A 57 3.08 9.57 -6.51
CA VAL A 57 3.85 10.68 -7.10
C VAL A 57 5.12 10.16 -7.78
N ARG A 58 5.84 9.22 -7.15
CA ARG A 58 7.08 8.64 -7.72
C ARG A 58 6.83 7.65 -8.85
N PHE A 59 5.72 6.91 -8.77
CA PHE A 59 5.29 5.93 -9.76
C PHE A 59 3.89 6.31 -10.28
N PRO A 60 3.82 7.35 -11.14
CA PRO A 60 2.57 7.76 -11.73
C PRO A 60 1.98 6.57 -12.49
N SER A 61 0.72 6.24 -12.17
CA SER A 61 0.00 5.20 -12.90
C SER A 61 -0.15 5.67 -14.33
N ASN A 62 0.40 4.94 -15.28
CA ASN A 62 0.11 5.16 -16.70
C ASN A 62 -1.23 4.52 -17.10
N TYR A 63 -1.95 3.93 -16.14
CA TYR A 63 -3.36 3.63 -16.31
C TYR A 63 -4.06 4.96 -16.52
N PRO A 64 -4.78 5.15 -17.64
CA PRO A 64 -5.60 6.33 -17.78
C PRO A 64 -6.50 6.36 -16.55
N ILE A 65 -6.48 7.47 -15.82
CA ILE A 65 -7.63 7.87 -15.02
C ILE A 65 -8.74 7.92 -16.06
N ASN A 66 -9.44 6.81 -16.27
CA ASN A 66 -10.59 6.76 -17.13
C ASN A 66 -11.64 7.58 -16.40
N ASN A 67 -11.56 8.88 -16.66
CA ASN A 67 -12.64 9.85 -16.61
C ASN A 67 -13.72 9.39 -17.61
N ARG A 68 -14.36 8.26 -17.29
CA ARG A 68 -15.50 7.70 -18.00
C ARG A 68 -16.40 7.00 -16.98
N LEU A 69 -17.19 7.79 -16.28
CA LEU A 69 -18.64 7.87 -16.46
C LEU A 69 -19.17 9.12 -15.74
#